data_AF-A0A7J2HYM4-F1
#
_entry.id   AF-A0A7J2HYM4-F1
#
_cell.length_a   1.000
_cell.length_b   1.000
_cell.length_c   1.000
_cell.angle_alpha   90.00
_cell.angle_beta   90.00
_cell.angle_gamma   90.00
#
_symmetry.space_group_name_H-M   'P 1'
#
loop_
_entity.id
_entity.type
_entity.pdbx_description
1 polymer ?
#
loop_
_entity_poly.entity_id
_entity_poly.type
_entity_poly.pdbx_seq_one_letter_code
_entity_poly.pdbx_strand_id
1 'polypeptide(L)'
;MKKVPLGISAINSLLLTISAILLATGLSGLLDLPEAPLNPFLRVIGVKLEVPRPDVYGGIVSIIVSIIIFAVALGLGRAKLWAFFTAVFLFALSAILGALNILSNSLFAILTVLVSLLCLTYLIGSPKVRSFLKEEEPKEEVFPLNDP
;
A
#
# COMPACT_ATOMS: atom_id res chain seq x y z
N MET A 1 3.34 24.51 2.57
CA MET A 1 3.14 23.03 2.54
C MET A 1 2.81 22.63 1.11
N LYS A 2 3.53 21.66 0.54
CA LYS A 2 3.27 21.12 -0.81
C LYS A 2 1.86 20.53 -0.85
N LYS A 3 1.03 20.93 -1.83
CA LYS A 3 -0.32 20.36 -1.96
C LYS A 3 -0.22 18.95 -2.53
N VAL A 4 -0.48 17.95 -1.70
CA VAL A 4 -0.50 16.54 -2.14
C VAL A 4 -1.72 16.33 -3.06
N PRO A 5 -1.56 15.77 -4.27
CA PRO A 5 -2.67 15.43 -5.13
C PRO A 5 -3.69 14.53 -4.41
N LEU A 6 -4.98 14.80 -4.58
CA LEU A 6 -6.05 14.07 -3.89
C LEU A 6 -5.94 12.54 -4.07
N GLY A 7 -5.56 12.07 -5.25
CA GLY A 7 -5.39 10.63 -5.49
C GLY A 7 -4.16 10.04 -4.80
N ILE A 8 -3.07 10.80 -4.62
CA ILE A 8 -1.96 10.36 -3.76
C ILE A 8 -2.41 10.29 -2.30
N SER A 9 -3.21 11.26 -1.85
CA SER A 9 -3.78 11.23 -0.50
C SER A 9 -4.70 10.03 -0.28
N ALA A 10 -5.53 9.69 -1.28
CA ALA A 10 -6.41 8.53 -1.23
C ALA A 10 -5.61 7.21 -1.20
N ILE A 11 -4.58 7.09 -2.04
CA ILE A 11 -3.67 5.93 -2.04
C ILE A 11 -2.93 5.82 -0.71
N ASN A 12 -2.44 6.92 -0.15
CA ASN A 12 -1.82 6.94 1.18
C ASN A 12 -2.79 6.47 2.26
N SER A 13 -4.02 6.97 2.27
CA SER A 13 -5.03 6.53 3.23
C SER A 13 -5.31 5.03 3.13
N LEU A 14 -5.37 4.51 1.90
CA LEU A 14 -5.56 3.09 1.64
C LEU A 14 -4.37 2.25 2.14
N LEU A 15 -3.13 2.67 1.83
CA LEU A 15 -1.92 2.01 2.32
C LEU A 15 -1.83 2.04 3.85
N LEU A 16 -2.16 3.17 4.49
CA LEU A 16 -2.19 3.28 5.94
C LEU A 16 -3.24 2.35 6.57
N THR A 17 -4.41 2.24 5.95
CA THR A 17 -5.48 1.34 6.41
C THR A 17 -5.03 -0.12 6.31
N ILE A 18 -4.42 -0.52 5.18
CA ILE A 18 -3.86 -1.87 5.00
C ILE A 18 -2.76 -2.14 6.03
N SER A 19 -1.85 -1.19 6.23
CA SER A 19 -0.80 -1.28 7.23
C SER A 19 -1.37 -1.47 8.64
N ALA A 20 -2.37 -0.70 9.04
CA ALA A 20 -3.01 -0.83 10.35
C ALA A 20 -3.67 -2.20 10.53
N ILE A 21 -4.38 -2.70 9.51
CA ILE A 21 -5.01 -4.02 9.53
C ILE A 21 -3.95 -5.13 9.65
N LEU A 22 -2.86 -5.03 8.89
CA LEU A 22 -1.75 -5.99 8.96
C LEU A 22 -1.01 -5.92 10.30
N LEU A 23 -0.90 -4.74 10.90
CA LEU A 23 -0.30 -4.59 12.22
C LEU A 23 -1.17 -5.24 13.28
N ALA A 24 -2.48 -4.97 13.27
CA ALA A 24 -3.43 -5.60 14.18
C ALA A 24 -3.43 -7.12 14.01
N THR A 25 -3.45 -7.60 12.77
CA THR A 25 -3.40 -9.04 12.44
C THR A 25 -2.08 -9.64 12.92
N GLY A 26 -0.98 -8.94 12.70
CA GLY A 26 0.35 -9.33 13.14
C GLY A 26 0.48 -9.46 14.66
N LEU A 27 -0.01 -8.45 15.38
CA LEU A 27 -0.08 -8.46 16.84
C LEU A 27 -1.00 -9.57 17.36
N SER A 28 -2.11 -9.86 16.68
CA SER A 28 -3.01 -10.95 17.09
C SER A 28 -2.34 -12.32 17.01
N GLY A 29 -1.51 -12.56 16.01
CA GLY A 29 -0.73 -13.80 15.91
C GLY A 29 0.42 -13.87 16.90
N LEU A 30 1.08 -12.74 17.17
CA LEU A 30 2.19 -12.67 18.13
C LEU A 30 1.70 -12.84 19.59
N LEU A 31 0.55 -12.26 19.92
CA LEU A 31 -0.06 -12.30 21.25
C LEU A 31 -0.97 -13.51 21.46
N ASP A 32 -1.03 -14.42 20.48
CA ASP A 32 -1.82 -15.64 20.55
C ASP A 32 -3.32 -15.38 20.84
N LEU A 33 -3.89 -14.34 20.21
CA LEU A 33 -5.28 -13.94 20.42
C LEU A 33 -6.27 -14.95 19.79
N PRO A 34 -7.45 -15.14 20.40
CA PRO A 34 -8.41 -16.17 19.99
C PRO A 34 -9.02 -15.93 18.60
N GLU A 35 -9.12 -14.68 18.14
CA GLU A 35 -9.72 -14.34 16.84
C GLU A 35 -8.87 -13.32 16.07
N ALA A 36 -8.90 -13.42 14.73
CA ALA A 36 -8.31 -12.40 13.86
C ALA A 36 -9.11 -11.09 13.96
N PRO A 37 -8.44 -9.92 13.98
CA PRO A 37 -9.08 -8.63 14.25
C PRO A 37 -10.09 -8.19 13.18
N LEU A 38 -10.06 -8.80 12.00
CA LEU A 38 -11.04 -8.57 10.93
C LEU A 38 -12.36 -9.33 11.16
N ASN A 39 -12.34 -10.47 11.86
CA ASN A 39 -13.50 -11.37 11.97
C ASN A 39 -14.71 -10.71 12.65
N PRO A 40 -14.57 -9.93 13.75
CA PRO A 40 -15.69 -9.23 14.35
C PRO A 40 -16.39 -8.27 13.37
N PHE A 41 -15.62 -7.52 12.59
CA PHE A 41 -16.17 -6.58 11.61
C PHE A 41 -16.84 -7.30 10.45
N LEU A 42 -16.23 -8.37 9.92
CA LEU A 42 -16.80 -9.19 8.85
C LEU A 42 -18.14 -9.81 9.27
N ARG A 43 -18.24 -10.29 10.51
CA ARG A 43 -19.48 -10.81 11.10
C ARG A 43 -20.58 -9.75 11.16
N VAL A 44 -20.25 -8.51 11.56
CA VAL A 44 -21.20 -7.39 11.63
C VAL A 44 -21.77 -7.03 10.24
N ILE A 45 -20.93 -7.05 9.20
CA ILE A 45 -21.38 -6.77 7.81
C ILE A 45 -21.97 -8.00 7.10
N GLY A 46 -22.22 -9.10 7.82
CA GLY A 46 -22.83 -10.31 7.28
C GLY A 46 -21.94 -11.12 6.34
N VAL A 47 -20.64 -10.83 6.31
CA VAL A 47 -19.66 -11.56 5.49
C VAL A 47 -19.30 -12.85 6.24
N LYS A 48 -19.66 -14.00 5.66
CA LYS A 48 -19.36 -15.34 6.19
C LYS A 48 -17.91 -15.79 5.97
N LEU A 49 -17.03 -14.88 5.58
CA LEU A 49 -15.61 -15.16 5.39
C LEU A 49 -14.93 -15.10 6.76
N GLU A 50 -14.47 -16.23 7.26
CA GLU A 50 -13.61 -16.26 8.44
C GLU A 50 -12.15 -16.14 7.99
N VAL A 51 -11.49 -15.07 8.43
CA VAL A 51 -10.06 -14.92 8.24
C VAL A 51 -9.38 -15.88 9.22
N PRO A 52 -8.54 -16.81 8.73
CA PRO A 52 -7.84 -17.74 9.60
C PRO A 52 -6.94 -16.95 10.55
N ARG A 53 -6.82 -17.47 11.77
CA ARG A 53 -5.90 -16.91 12.76
C ARG A 53 -4.46 -17.03 12.25
N PRO A 54 -3.67 -15.95 12.29
CA PRO A 54 -2.27 -16.02 11.94
C PRO A 54 -1.49 -16.76 13.03
N ASP A 55 -0.66 -17.73 12.64
CA ASP A 55 0.35 -18.31 13.53
C ASP A 55 1.41 -17.25 13.91
N VAL A 56 2.23 -17.51 14.93
CA VAL A 56 3.27 -16.58 15.40
C VAL A 56 4.19 -16.11 14.25
N TYR A 57 4.63 -17.02 13.38
CA TYR A 57 5.44 -16.69 12.20
C TYR A 57 4.68 -15.81 11.20
N GLY A 58 3.41 -16.12 10.94
CA GLY A 58 2.54 -15.29 10.11
C GLY A 58 2.32 -13.90 10.71
N GLY A 59 2.23 -13.83 12.04
CA GLY A 59 2.13 -12.60 12.80
C GLY A 59 3.35 -11.70 12.61
N ILE A 60 4.56 -12.26 12.79
CA ILE A 60 5.83 -11.55 12.60
C ILE A 60 5.94 -11.03 11.16
N VAL A 61 5.66 -11.87 10.15
CA VAL A 61 5.69 -11.46 8.74
C VAL A 61 4.70 -10.32 8.50
N SER A 62 3.49 -10.40 9.04
CA SER A 62 2.46 -9.35 8.90
C SER A 62 2.90 -8.02 9.51
N ILE A 63 3.59 -8.04 10.66
CA ILE A 63 4.16 -6.83 11.28
C ILE A 63 5.24 -6.21 10.37
N ILE A 64 6.16 -7.02 9.86
CA ILE A 64 7.23 -6.54 8.97
C ILE A 64 6.65 -5.90 7.72
N VAL A 65 5.70 -6.57 7.06
CA VAL A 65 5.02 -6.05 5.87
C VAL A 65 4.24 -4.77 6.20
N SER A 66 3.58 -4.71 7.35
CA SER A 66 2.88 -3.51 7.81
C SER A 66 3.82 -2.31 7.95
N ILE A 67 5.01 -2.49 8.55
CA ILE A 67 6.02 -1.43 8.72
C ILE A 67 6.51 -0.94 7.37
N ILE A 68 6.75 -1.84 6.41
CA ILE A 68 7.16 -1.49 5.05
C ILE A 68 6.08 -0.63 4.38
N ILE A 69 4.82 -1.06 4.42
CA ILE A 69 3.69 -0.32 3.83
C ILE A 69 3.51 1.05 4.49
N PHE A 70 3.69 1.13 5.81
CA PHE A 70 3.64 2.39 6.55
C PHE A 70 4.72 3.37 6.09
N ALA A 71 5.97 2.89 5.99
CA ALA A 71 7.09 3.69 5.51
C ALA A 71 6.86 4.18 4.06
N VAL A 72 6.31 3.33 3.21
CA VAL A 72 5.94 3.68 1.83
C VAL A 72 4.86 4.76 1.81
N ALA A 73 3.81 4.67 2.63
CA ALA A 73 2.77 5.70 2.70
C ALA A 73 3.34 7.06 3.15
N LEU A 74 4.20 7.05 4.17
CA LEU A 74 4.87 8.28 4.64
C LEU A 74 5.82 8.87 3.59
N GLY A 75 6.55 8.01 2.86
CA GLY A 75 7.46 8.43 1.80
C GLY A 75 6.71 8.99 0.59
N LEU A 76 5.60 8.35 0.19
CA LEU A 76 4.77 8.76 -0.93
C LEU A 76 4.09 10.11 -0.65
N GLY A 77 3.66 10.35 0.59
CA GLY A 77 3.13 11.66 1.02
C GLY A 77 4.16 12.79 0.97
N ARG A 78 5.46 12.44 1.00
CA ARG A 78 6.58 13.38 0.85
C ARG A 78 7.11 13.50 -0.58
N ALA A 79 6.51 12.80 -1.54
CA ALA A 79 6.93 12.72 -2.95
C ALA A 79 8.20 11.90 -3.23
N LYS A 80 8.67 11.08 -2.27
CA LYS A 80 9.92 10.34 -2.42
C LYS A 80 9.85 9.32 -3.57
N LEU A 81 10.81 9.37 -4.48
CA LEU A 81 10.92 8.46 -5.64
C LEU A 81 10.95 6.99 -5.22
N TRP A 82 11.74 6.63 -4.19
CA TRP A 82 11.80 5.25 -3.71
C TRP A 82 10.42 4.74 -3.26
N ALA A 83 9.66 5.56 -2.54
CA ALA A 83 8.33 5.20 -2.07
C ALA A 83 7.31 5.10 -3.21
N PHE A 84 7.45 5.92 -4.26
CA PHE A 84 6.68 5.78 -5.48
C PHE A 84 6.92 4.43 -6.17
N PHE A 85 8.19 4.06 -6.40
CA PHE A 85 8.51 2.79 -7.03
C PHE A 85 8.06 1.59 -6.18
N THR A 86 8.24 1.65 -4.86
CA THR A 86 7.76 0.59 -3.97
C THR A 86 6.24 0.49 -3.97
N ALA A 87 5.50 1.61 -3.96
CA ALA A 87 4.04 1.59 -4.05
C ALA A 87 3.54 0.99 -5.37
N VAL A 88 4.14 1.38 -6.50
CA VAL A 88 3.84 0.80 -7.82
C VAL A 88 4.12 -0.70 -7.82
N PHE A 89 5.26 -1.13 -7.30
CA PHE A 89 5.61 -2.55 -7.21
C PHE A 89 4.61 -3.33 -6.35
N LEU A 90 4.20 -2.80 -5.19
CA LEU A 90 3.21 -3.44 -4.31
C LEU A 90 1.85 -3.61 -5.00
N PHE A 91 1.35 -2.58 -5.68
CA PHE A 91 0.09 -2.69 -6.41
C PHE A 91 0.19 -3.62 -7.62
N ALA A 92 1.33 -3.63 -8.32
CA ALA A 92 1.57 -4.57 -9.43
C ALA A 92 1.58 -6.01 -8.94
N LEU A 93 2.30 -6.30 -7.86
CA LEU A 93 2.35 -7.62 -7.25
C LEU A 93 0.96 -8.05 -6.77
N SER A 94 0.21 -7.15 -6.12
CA SER A 94 -1.17 -7.39 -5.68
C SER A 94 -2.10 -7.71 -6.86
N ALA A 95 -1.99 -6.99 -7.98
CA ALA A 95 -2.77 -7.26 -9.17
C ALA A 95 -2.44 -8.63 -9.78
N ILE A 96 -1.15 -9.01 -9.85
CA ILE A 96 -0.72 -10.32 -10.38
C ILE A 96 -1.22 -11.46 -9.49
N LEU A 97 -0.98 -11.38 -8.18
CA LEU A 97 -1.42 -12.40 -7.22
C LEU A 97 -2.94 -12.51 -7.20
N GLY A 98 -3.65 -11.38 -7.23
CA GLY A 98 -5.09 -11.36 -7.32
C GLY A 98 -5.58 -12.00 -8.62
N ALA A 99 -4.95 -11.70 -9.76
CA ALA A 99 -5.32 -12.28 -11.06
C ALA A 99 -5.12 -13.80 -11.11
N LEU A 100 -4.04 -14.31 -10.52
CA LEU A 100 -3.83 -15.76 -10.37
C LEU A 100 -4.95 -16.42 -9.54
N ASN A 101 -5.47 -15.70 -8.55
CA ASN A 101 -6.59 -16.14 -7.72
C ASN A 101 -7.97 -15.91 -8.33
N ILE A 102 -8.12 -15.15 -9.43
CA ILE A 102 -9.43 -14.98 -10.11
C ILE A 102 -9.96 -16.33 -10.63
N LEU A 103 -9.09 -17.28 -10.97
CA LEU A 103 -9.51 -18.64 -11.37
C LEU A 103 -10.33 -19.37 -10.28
N SER A 104 -10.23 -18.95 -9.02
CA SER A 104 -11.05 -19.48 -7.91
C SER A 104 -12.44 -18.83 -7.80
N ASN A 105 -12.80 -17.92 -8.70
CA ASN A 105 -14.05 -17.17 -8.75
C ASN A 105 -14.36 -16.38 -7.45
N SER A 106 -13.32 -16.01 -6.71
CA SER A 106 -13.45 -15.24 -5.47
C SER A 106 -13.72 -13.77 -5.77
N LEU A 107 -14.88 -13.26 -5.33
CA LEU A 107 -15.23 -11.83 -5.39
C LEU A 107 -14.14 -10.94 -4.75
N PHE A 108 -13.49 -11.43 -3.70
CA PHE A 108 -12.40 -10.73 -3.04
C PHE A 108 -11.17 -10.57 -3.94
N ALA A 109 -10.83 -11.59 -4.72
CA ALA A 109 -9.71 -11.52 -5.67
C ALA A 109 -9.99 -10.53 -6.81
N ILE A 110 -11.23 -10.51 -7.32
CA ILE A 110 -11.67 -9.56 -8.36
C ILE A 110 -11.59 -8.12 -7.84
N LEU A 111 -12.11 -7.85 -6.64
CA LEU A 111 -12.04 -6.53 -6.03
C LEU A 111 -10.60 -6.07 -5.79
N THR A 112 -9.75 -6.98 -5.32
CA THR A 112 -8.32 -6.70 -5.09
C THR A 112 -7.62 -6.30 -6.39
N VAL A 113 -7.91 -6.99 -7.50
CA VAL A 113 -7.34 -6.69 -8.82
C VAL A 113 -7.83 -5.33 -9.33
N LEU A 114 -9.13 -5.05 -9.24
CA LEU A 114 -9.71 -3.78 -9.67
C LEU A 114 -9.10 -2.60 -8.91
N VAL A 115 -9.03 -2.68 -7.58
CA VAL A 115 -8.42 -1.62 -6.75
C VAL A 115 -6.95 -1.44 -7.09
N SER A 116 -6.21 -2.55 -7.25
CA SER A 116 -4.78 -2.50 -7.59
C SER A 116 -4.54 -1.84 -8.96
N LEU A 117 -5.34 -2.17 -9.97
CA LEU A 117 -5.26 -1.56 -11.30
C LEU A 117 -5.63 -0.07 -11.30
N LEU A 118 -6.64 0.32 -10.53
CA LEU A 118 -7.01 1.74 -10.37
C LEU A 118 -5.87 2.55 -9.72
N CYS A 119 -5.24 2.01 -8.68
CA CYS A 119 -4.09 2.65 -8.05
C CYS A 119 -2.88 2.75 -9.01
N LEU A 120 -2.59 1.68 -9.77
CA LEU A 120 -1.50 1.66 -10.75
C LEU A 120 -1.71 2.67 -11.88
N THR A 121 -2.90 2.66 -12.48
CA THR A 121 -3.24 3.58 -13.58
C THR A 121 -3.14 5.03 -13.14
N TYR A 122 -3.57 5.34 -11.90
CA TYR A 122 -3.39 6.68 -11.35
C TYR A 122 -1.91 7.04 -11.12
N LEU A 123 -1.14 6.16 -10.48
CA LEU A 123 0.27 6.42 -10.15
C LEU A 123 1.13 6.60 -11.42
N ILE A 124 0.92 5.79 -12.45
CA ILE A 124 1.75 5.79 -13.67
C ILE A 124 1.24 6.81 -14.71
N GLY A 125 -0.08 6.91 -14.84
CA GLY A 125 -0.75 7.66 -15.90
C GLY A 125 -1.05 9.12 -15.55
N SER A 126 -1.15 9.48 -14.26
CA SER A 126 -1.60 10.83 -13.90
C SER A 126 -0.51 11.89 -14.06
N PRO A 127 -0.75 12.98 -14.82
CA PRO A 127 0.19 14.09 -14.93
C PRO A 127 0.39 14.84 -13.60
N LYS A 128 -0.59 14.75 -12.69
CA LYS A 128 -0.52 15.33 -11.33
C LYS A 128 0.50 14.60 -10.45
N VAL A 129 0.69 13.30 -10.65
CA VAL A 129 1.70 12.51 -9.93
C VAL A 129 3.08 12.82 -10.48
N ARG A 130 3.23 12.89 -11.82
CA ARG A 130 4.51 13.24 -12.46
C ARG A 130 5.01 14.63 -12.06
N SER A 131 4.14 15.63 -12.05
CA SER A 131 4.49 16.99 -11.58
C SER A 131 4.87 17.00 -10.10
N PHE A 132 4.11 16.30 -9.26
CA PHE A 132 4.40 16.18 -7.83
C PHE A 132 5.76 15.51 -7.55
N LEU A 133 6.17 14.52 -8.35
CA LEU A 133 7.48 13.86 -8.21
C LEU A 133 8.64 14.74 -8.72
N LYS A 134 8.46 15.45 -9.83
CA LYS A 134 9.49 16.33 -10.42
C LYS A 134 9.86 17.52 -9.53
N GLU A 135 8.92 18.04 -8.76
CA GLU A 135 9.19 19.13 -7.81
C GLU A 135 10.14 18.72 -6.67
N GLU A 136 10.48 17.44 -6.51
CA GLU A 136 11.48 16.96 -5.55
C GLU A 136 12.80 16.54 -6.20
N GLU A 137 12.95 16.62 -7.53
CA GLU A 137 14.27 16.50 -8.13
C GLU A 137 15.15 17.63 -7.54
N PRO A 138 16.32 17.30 -6.95
CA PRO A 138 17.23 18.34 -6.50
C PRO A 138 17.52 19.19 -7.73
N LYS A 139 17.29 20.51 -7.63
CA LYS A 139 17.82 21.44 -8.63
C LYS A 139 19.31 21.11 -8.73
N GLU A 140 19.76 20.65 -9.89
CA GLU A 140 21.19 20.58 -10.16
C GLU A 140 21.73 21.97 -9.84
N GLU A 141 22.54 22.08 -8.79
CA GLU A 141 23.33 23.29 -8.57
C GLU A 141 24.27 23.36 -9.75
N VAL A 142 23.88 24.15 -10.75
CA VAL A 142 24.75 24.58 -11.83
C VAL A 142 25.87 25.37 -11.15
N PHE A 143 26.94 24.68 -10.77
CA PHE A 143 28.18 25.33 -10.41
C PHE A 143 28.67 26.01 -11.68
N PRO A 144 28.73 27.35 -11.74
CA PRO A 144 29.43 27.99 -12.83
C PRO A 144 30.89 27.57 -12.68
N LEU A 145 31.33 26.63 -13.51
CA LEU A 145 32.74 26.44 -13.77
C LEU A 145 33.20 27.79 -14.34
N ASN A 146 33.96 28.54 -13.55
CA ASN A 146 34.70 29.69 -14.03
C ASN A 146 35.45 29.24 -15.29
N ASP A 147 35.02 29.74 -16.45
CA ASP A 147 35.83 29.71 -17.65
C ASP A 147 37.07 30.59 -17.39
N PRO A 148 38.29 30.07 -17.61
CA PRO A 148 39.52 30.87 -17.55
C PRO A 148 39.59 31.90 -18.69
#